data_AF-A0A1E5WEZ3-F1
#
_entry.id   AF-A0A1E5WEZ3-F1
#
_cell.length_a   1.000
_cell.length_b   1.000
_cell.length_c   1.000
_cell.angle_alpha   90.00
_cell.angle_beta   90.00
_cell.angle_gamma   90.00
#
_symmetry.space_group_name_H-M   'P 1'
#
loop_
_entity.id
_entity.type
_entity.pdbx_description
1 polymer ?
#
loop_
_entity_poly.entity_id
_entity_poly.type
_entity_poly.pdbx_seq_one_letter_code
_entity_poly.pdbx_strand_id
1 'polypeptide(L)'
;MAATPPAPPARSGRNGSWPPSPSTESFSKFFESWITEQSRDLAALRAAADPTTPEADLRRLVDQVLGHYEQYYRTKAAAAANNVLGMFTPSWTSTTENLYLW
;
A
#
# COMPACT_ATOMS: atom_id res chain seq x y z
N MET A 1 -9.82 46.40 41.02
CA MET A 1 -9.28 45.09 41.41
C MET A 1 -9.53 44.12 40.27
N ALA A 2 -8.46 43.65 39.65
CA ALA A 2 -8.49 42.69 38.54
C ALA A 2 -8.64 41.27 39.09
N ALA A 3 -9.42 40.43 38.41
CA ALA A 3 -9.38 38.98 38.56
C ALA A 3 -9.15 38.37 37.18
N THR A 4 -7.91 37.93 36.95
CA THR A 4 -7.47 37.27 35.71
C THR A 4 -8.06 35.85 35.66
N PRO A 5 -8.68 35.41 34.56
CA PRO A 5 -9.13 34.03 34.42
C PRO A 5 -7.95 33.05 34.26
N PRO A 6 -8.08 31.78 34.71
CA PRO A 6 -7.00 30.80 34.65
C PRO A 6 -6.70 30.35 33.22
N ALA A 7 -5.43 30.08 32.94
CA ALA A 7 -4.90 29.68 31.64
C ALA A 7 -5.48 28.33 31.15
N PRO A 8 -5.71 28.15 29.83
CA PRO A 8 -6.13 26.87 29.26
C PRO A 8 -5.00 25.83 29.37
N PRO A 9 -5.34 24.52 29.51
CA PRO A 9 -4.34 23.48 29.60
C PRO A 9 -3.50 23.44 28.32
N ALA A 10 -2.18 23.30 28.50
CA ALA A 10 -1.23 23.16 27.42
C ALA A 10 -1.69 22.05 26.47
N ARG A 11 -1.92 22.42 25.20
CA ARG A 11 -2.22 21.48 24.13
C ARG A 11 -0.94 20.71 23.82
N SER A 12 -0.62 19.72 24.65
CA SER A 12 0.45 18.76 24.40
C SER A 12 0.19 18.16 23.03
N GLY A 13 1.15 18.38 22.13
CA GLY A 13 1.11 17.97 20.73
C GLY A 13 0.81 16.48 20.63
N ARG A 14 -0.45 16.16 20.37
CA ARG A 14 -0.86 14.85 19.87
C ARG A 14 -0.63 14.92 18.36
N ASN A 15 0.58 14.51 17.98
CA ASN A 15 0.83 13.82 16.72
C ASN A 15 -0.46 13.21 16.15
N GLY A 16 -0.91 13.73 15.01
CA GLY A 16 -2.18 13.41 14.39
C GLY A 16 -2.23 12.04 13.75
N SER A 17 -2.05 10.97 14.53
CA SER A 17 -2.42 9.62 14.10
C SER A 17 -3.95 9.49 14.23
N TRP A 18 -4.66 10.07 13.26
CA TRP A 18 -6.03 9.66 12.98
C TRP A 18 -6.00 8.16 12.65
N PRO A 19 -6.87 7.33 13.24
CA PRO A 19 -6.94 5.93 12.85
C PRO A 19 -7.21 5.87 11.34
N PRO A 20 -6.53 4.96 10.61
CA PRO A 20 -6.73 4.83 9.19
C PRO A 20 -8.22 4.62 8.92
N SER A 21 -8.79 5.35 7.97
CA SER A 21 -10.17 5.12 7.55
C SER A 21 -10.33 3.65 7.13
N PRO A 22 -11.53 3.05 7.25
CA PRO A 22 -11.75 1.62 6.93
C PRO A 22 -11.28 1.23 5.52
N SER A 23 -11.37 2.15 4.56
CA SER A 23 -10.84 1.97 3.20
C SER A 23 -9.32 1.83 3.17
N THR A 24 -8.60 2.65 3.94
CA THR A 24 -7.14 2.60 4.09
C THR A 24 -6.68 1.33 4.81
N GLU A 25 -7.39 0.90 5.85
CA GLU A 25 -7.07 -0.37 6.54
C GLU A 25 -7.31 -1.58 5.61
N SER A 26 -8.37 -1.53 4.79
CA SER A 26 -8.62 -2.57 3.79
C SER A 26 -7.52 -2.63 2.72
N PHE A 27 -7.03 -1.47 2.27
CA PHE A 27 -5.95 -1.40 1.28
C PHE A 27 -4.61 -1.84 1.86
N SER A 28 -4.31 -1.50 3.12
CA SER A 28 -3.11 -1.95 3.84
C SER A 28 -2.98 -3.47 3.83
N LYS A 29 -4.04 -4.17 4.27
CA LYS A 29 -4.05 -5.65 4.33
C LYS A 29 -3.95 -6.27 2.94
N PHE A 30 -4.64 -5.67 1.96
CA PHE A 30 -4.52 -6.06 0.56
C PHE A 30 -3.07 -5.91 0.06
N PHE A 31 -2.43 -4.78 0.34
CA PHE A 31 -1.07 -4.49 -0.12
C PHE A 31 -0.04 -5.46 0.47
N GLU A 32 -0.12 -5.74 1.77
CA GLU A 32 0.79 -6.68 2.44
C GLU A 32 0.69 -8.09 1.82
N SER A 33 -0.54 -8.53 1.53
CA SER A 33 -0.78 -9.81 0.83
C SER A 33 -0.24 -9.77 -0.60
N TRP A 34 -0.50 -8.68 -1.31
CA TRP A 34 -0.07 -8.47 -2.70
C TRP A 34 1.46 -8.48 -2.85
N ILE A 35 2.21 -7.86 -1.94
CA ILE A 35 3.68 -7.88 -1.95
C ILE A 35 4.24 -9.30 -1.77
N THR A 36 3.58 -10.11 -0.94
CA THR A 36 3.97 -11.51 -0.74
C THR A 36 3.75 -12.32 -2.03
N GLU A 37 2.61 -12.13 -2.67
CA GLU A 37 2.30 -12.77 -3.96
C GLU A 37 3.25 -12.29 -5.08
N GLN A 38 3.57 -11.00 -5.13
CA GLN A 38 4.51 -10.44 -6.11
C GLN A 38 5.91 -11.06 -5.95
N SER A 39 6.36 -11.25 -4.71
CA SER A 39 7.63 -11.92 -4.42
C SER A 39 7.63 -13.36 -4.93
N ARG A 40 6.50 -14.07 -4.80
CA ARG A 40 6.32 -15.44 -5.32
C ARG A 40 6.35 -15.45 -6.85
N ASP A 41 5.63 -14.54 -7.49
CA ASP A 41 5.59 -14.41 -8.95
C ASP A 41 6.99 -14.11 -9.51
N LEU A 42 7.75 -13.23 -8.85
CA LEU A 42 9.13 -12.93 -9.23
C LEU A 42 10.06 -14.14 -9.09
N ALA A 43 9.92 -14.93 -8.03
CA ALA A 43 10.68 -16.16 -7.86
C ALA A 43 10.35 -17.18 -8.97
N ALA A 44 9.07 -17.31 -9.32
CA ALA A 44 8.64 -18.18 -10.41
C ALA A 44 9.20 -17.70 -11.77
N LEU A 45 9.16 -16.40 -12.05
CA LEU A 45 9.71 -15.85 -13.30
C LEU A 45 11.21 -16.10 -13.42
N ARG A 46 11.95 -15.94 -12.32
CA ARG A 46 13.39 -16.26 -12.29
C ARG A 46 13.66 -17.74 -12.53
N ALA A 47 12.84 -18.64 -11.99
CA ALA A 47 12.98 -20.08 -12.23
C ALA A 47 12.65 -20.45 -13.68
N ALA A 48 11.66 -19.77 -14.27
CA ALA A 48 11.22 -19.96 -15.66
C ALA A 48 12.14 -19.28 -16.71
N ALA A 49 13.17 -18.55 -16.27
CA ALA A 49 14.14 -17.91 -17.18
C ALA A 49 15.12 -18.92 -17.84
N ASP A 50 15.01 -20.20 -17.50
CA ASP A 50 15.77 -21.27 -18.15
C ASP A 50 15.35 -21.40 -19.64
N PRO A 51 16.30 -21.42 -20.60
CA PRO A 51 16.01 -21.57 -22.03
C PRO A 51 15.22 -22.84 -22.40
N THR A 52 15.20 -23.84 -21.53
CA THR A 52 14.46 -25.09 -21.71
C THR A 52 13.00 -25.00 -21.27
N THR A 53 12.61 -23.90 -20.62
CA THR A 53 11.22 -23.68 -20.18
C THR A 53 10.29 -23.60 -21.40
N PRO A 54 9.19 -24.38 -21.42
CA PRO A 54 8.22 -24.29 -22.50
C PRO A 54 7.66 -22.87 -22.63
N GLU A 55 7.62 -22.35 -23.85
CA GLU A 55 7.12 -20.99 -24.10
C GLU A 55 5.69 -20.79 -23.59
N ALA A 56 4.84 -21.83 -23.67
CA ALA A 56 3.49 -21.80 -23.15
C ALA A 56 3.44 -21.58 -21.62
N ASP A 57 4.37 -22.17 -20.87
CA ASP A 57 4.47 -22.00 -19.43
C ASP A 57 4.97 -20.60 -19.07
N LEU A 58 5.94 -20.09 -19.83
CA LEU A 58 6.43 -18.72 -19.68
C LEU A 58 5.32 -17.70 -19.95
N ARG A 59 4.56 -17.86 -21.05
CA ARG A 59 3.42 -16.98 -21.37
C ARG A 59 2.36 -17.01 -20.28
N ARG A 60 1.97 -18.20 -19.82
CA ARG A 60 1.01 -18.36 -18.72
C ARG A 60 1.47 -17.64 -17.46
N LEU A 61 2.76 -17.72 -17.14
CA LEU A 61 3.33 -17.05 -15.97
C LEU A 61 3.33 -15.53 -16.13
N VAL A 62 3.67 -15.02 -17.31
CA VAL A 62 3.58 -13.60 -17.63
C VAL A 62 2.13 -13.09 -17.51
N ASP A 63 1.16 -13.81 -18.06
CA ASP A 63 -0.26 -13.46 -17.97
C ASP A 63 -0.74 -13.43 -16.51
N GLN A 64 -0.31 -14.38 -15.69
CA GLN A 64 -0.60 -14.40 -14.25
C GLN A 64 -0.04 -13.14 -13.56
N VAL A 65 1.22 -12.80 -13.81
CA VAL A 65 1.86 -11.62 -13.22
C VAL A 65 1.13 -10.35 -13.66
N LEU A 66 0.83 -10.20 -14.95
CA LEU A 66 0.12 -9.03 -15.47
C LEU A 66 -1.27 -8.88 -14.83
N GLY A 67 -2.04 -9.97 -14.72
CA GLY A 67 -3.34 -9.96 -14.04
C GLY A 67 -3.23 -9.56 -12.56
N HIS A 68 -2.18 -10.02 -11.88
CA HIS A 68 -1.92 -9.66 -10.48
C HIS A 68 -1.59 -8.16 -10.31
N TYR A 69 -0.85 -7.56 -11.24
CA TYR A 69 -0.61 -6.11 -11.28
C TYR A 69 -1.87 -5.32 -11.64
N GLU A 70 -2.69 -5.82 -12.57
CA GLU A 70 -3.94 -5.19 -12.96
C GLU A 70 -4.91 -5.10 -11.76
N GLN A 71 -4.99 -6.17 -10.96
CA GLN A 71 -5.74 -6.18 -9.71
C GLN A 71 -5.22 -5.12 -8.72
N TYR A 72 -3.90 -4.97 -8.58
CA TYR A 72 -3.31 -3.96 -7.71
C TYR A 72 -3.73 -2.55 -8.09
N TYR A 73 -3.57 -2.18 -9.36
CA TYR A 73 -3.91 -0.83 -9.80
C TYR A 73 -5.40 -0.54 -9.68
N ARG A 74 -6.27 -1.52 -9.96
CA ARG A 74 -7.72 -1.37 -9.77
C ARG A 74 -8.07 -1.13 -8.30
N THR A 75 -7.50 -1.93 -7.39
CA THR A 75 -7.75 -1.78 -5.95
C THR A 75 -7.17 -0.47 -5.41
N LYS A 76 -5.97 -0.07 -5.87
CA LYS A 76 -5.34 1.20 -5.52
C LYS A 76 -6.16 2.40 -5.97
N ALA A 77 -6.68 2.38 -7.21
CA ALA A 77 -7.54 3.43 -7.74
C ALA A 77 -8.84 3.56 -6.93
N ALA A 78 -9.48 2.43 -6.58
CA ALA A 78 -10.68 2.42 -5.74
C ALA A 78 -10.42 2.97 -4.33
N ALA A 79 -9.29 2.60 -3.71
CA ALA A 79 -8.90 3.11 -2.40
C ALA A 79 -8.60 4.63 -2.43
N ALA A 80 -7.91 5.10 -3.47
CA ALA A 80 -7.61 6.52 -3.68
C ALA A 80 -8.88 7.34 -3.96
N ALA A 81 -9.83 6.80 -4.71
CA ALA A 81 -11.13 7.44 -4.94
C ALA A 81 -11.94 7.60 -3.65
N ASN A 82 -11.80 6.67 -2.70
CA ASN A 82 -12.47 6.74 -1.40
C ASN A 82 -11.77 7.68 -0.40
N ASN A 83 -10.45 7.63 -0.31
CA ASN A 83 -9.68 8.50 0.58
C ASN A 83 -8.26 8.76 0.03
N VAL A 84 -8.13 9.79 -0.80
CA VAL A 84 -6.85 10.17 -1.40
C VAL A 84 -5.80 10.54 -0.34
N LEU A 85 -6.16 11.31 0.68
CA LEU A 85 -5.20 11.75 1.71
C LEU A 85 -4.64 10.57 2.52
N GLY A 86 -5.50 9.62 2.88
CA GLY A 86 -5.08 8.40 3.58
C GLY A 86 -4.16 7.50 2.75
N MET A 87 -4.21 7.59 1.42
CA MET A 87 -3.31 6.88 0.51
C MET A 87 -1.95 7.56 0.36
N PHE A 88 -1.84 8.86 0.63
CA PHE A 88 -0.57 9.62 0.63
C PHE A 88 0.11 9.66 2.00
N THR A 89 -0.61 9.39 3.08
CA THR A 89 -0.06 9.20 4.44
C THR A 89 -0.28 7.78 4.95
N PRO A 90 0.22 6.75 4.25
CA PRO A 90 0.04 5.36 4.65
C PRO A 90 0.80 5.06 5.95
N SER A 91 0.16 4.32 6.85
CA SER A 91 0.82 3.76 8.04
C SER A 91 1.53 2.42 7.76
N TRP A 92 1.32 1.85 6.58
CA TRP A 92 1.75 0.51 6.18
C TRP A 92 3.01 0.49 5.30
N THR A 93 3.61 1.65 5.05
CA THR A 93 4.88 1.79 4.33
C THR A 93 5.82 2.72 5.07
N SER A 94 7.11 2.47 4.96
CA SER A 94 8.13 3.46 5.27
C SER A 94 8.05 4.68 4.33
N THR A 95 8.65 5.79 4.75
CA THR A 95 8.78 7.00 3.92
C THR A 95 9.44 6.70 2.58
N THR A 96 10.47 5.85 2.57
CA THR A 96 11.18 5.45 1.36
C THR A 96 10.27 4.66 0.42
N GLU A 97 9.57 3.66 0.92
CA GLU A 97 8.64 2.86 0.11
C GLU A 97 7.52 3.72 -0.48
N ASN A 98 6.96 4.66 0.30
CA ASN A 98 5.93 5.57 -0.19
C ASN A 98 6.43 6.45 -1.35
N LEU A 99 7.69 6.89 -1.32
CA LEU A 99 8.30 7.66 -2.41
C LEU A 99 8.41 6.87 -3.73
N TYR A 100 8.55 5.54 -3.67
CA TYR A 100 8.64 4.69 -4.86
C TYR A 100 7.28 4.16 -5.32
N LEU A 101 6.25 4.27 -4.49
CA LEU A 101 4.90 3.79 -4.81
C LEU A 101 4.08 4.77 -5.64
N TRP A 102 4.51 6.03 -5.75
CA TRP A 102 3.86 7.10 -6.52
C TRP A 102 4.83 7.65 -7.56
#